data_AF-B0NDK6-F1
#
_entry.id   AF-B0NDK6-F1
#
_cell.length_a   1.000
_cell.length_b   1.000
_cell.length_c   1.000
_cell.angle_alpha   90.00
_cell.angle_beta   90.00
_cell.angle_gamma   90.00
#
_symmetry.space_group_name_H-M   'P 1'
#
loop_
_entity.id
_entity.type
_entity.pdbx_description
1 polymer ?
#
loop_
_entity_poly.entity_id
_entity_poly.type
_entity_poly.pdbx_seq_one_letter_code
_entity_poly.pdbx_strand_id
1 'polypeptide(L)'
;MSEEEIQMDCEKTEKKEFSRGFRILLYFAIANTGFAGLSAIYYIPWALRNHGWEMDGMTYFCWNCMFYVIMLFCFIILVKIAVSKRPFSGALVTLFYGVGLLFITGSAIFPSLPGYTQPHMLSGVEGGFYIDMIPFMAGLVLVLFGRILRYGFEYQKEMDSIL
;
A
#
# COMPACT_ATOMS: atom_id res chain seq x y z
N MET A 1 -33.29 -51.36 9.50
CA MET A 1 -32.10 -50.88 8.78
C MET A 1 -32.20 -49.37 8.87
N SER A 2 -31.39 -48.79 9.73
CA SER A 2 -31.59 -47.46 10.33
C SER A 2 -31.54 -46.35 9.28
N GLU A 3 -32.51 -45.46 9.38
CA GLU A 3 -32.45 -44.09 8.87
C GLU A 3 -31.30 -43.38 9.58
N GLU A 4 -30.08 -43.50 9.05
CA GLU A 4 -29.04 -42.53 9.34
C GLU A 4 -29.45 -41.24 8.64
N GLU A 5 -30.17 -40.39 9.38
CA GLU A 5 -30.26 -38.97 9.12
C GLU A 5 -28.82 -38.46 8.98
N ILE A 6 -28.37 -38.31 7.74
CA ILE A 6 -27.25 -37.45 7.41
C ILE A 6 -27.74 -36.05 7.75
N GLN A 7 -27.57 -35.67 9.02
CA GLN A 7 -27.59 -34.29 9.48
C GLN A 7 -26.45 -33.60 8.74
N MET A 8 -26.79 -33.12 7.55
CA MET A 8 -26.04 -32.10 6.87
C MET A 8 -26.18 -30.86 7.76
N ASP A 9 -25.26 -30.74 8.71
CA ASP A 9 -25.02 -29.50 9.44
C ASP A 9 -24.73 -28.45 8.36
N CYS A 10 -25.78 -27.77 7.92
CA CYS A 10 -25.67 -26.48 7.27
C CYS A 10 -25.06 -25.57 8.34
N GLU A 11 -23.74 -25.64 8.51
CA GLU A 11 -22.94 -24.67 9.21
C GLU A 11 -23.32 -23.34 8.56
N LYS A 12 -24.25 -22.63 9.22
CA LYS A 12 -24.67 -21.31 8.77
C LYS A 12 -23.39 -20.53 8.64
N THR A 13 -23.00 -20.23 7.41
CA THR A 13 -21.89 -19.33 7.08
C THR A 13 -22.14 -18.01 7.81
N GLU A 14 -21.66 -17.92 9.04
CA GLU A 14 -21.60 -16.66 9.75
C GLU A 14 -20.67 -15.81 8.92
N LYS A 15 -21.23 -14.77 8.29
CA LYS A 15 -20.44 -13.70 7.69
C LYS A 15 -19.53 -13.21 8.81
N LYS A 16 -18.25 -13.61 8.80
CA LYS A 16 -17.26 -13.18 9.79
C LYS A 16 -17.21 -11.66 9.78
N GLU A 17 -17.94 -11.05 10.70
CA GLU A 17 -17.92 -9.61 10.86
C GLU A 17 -16.56 -9.21 11.39
N PHE A 18 -16.03 -8.10 10.87
CA PHE A 18 -14.78 -7.57 11.40
C PHE A 18 -14.90 -7.29 12.88
N SER A 19 -13.84 -7.60 13.62
CA SER A 19 -13.77 -7.24 15.03
C SER A 19 -13.97 -5.73 15.20
N ARG A 20 -14.62 -5.34 16.29
CA ARG A 20 -14.91 -3.93 16.59
C ARG A 20 -13.64 -3.06 16.55
N GLY A 21 -12.52 -3.59 17.03
CA GLY A 21 -11.21 -2.92 16.99
C GLY A 21 -10.68 -2.73 15.57
N PHE A 22 -10.75 -3.76 14.72
CA PHE A 22 -10.34 -3.65 13.32
C PHE A 22 -11.19 -2.61 12.58
N ARG A 23 -12.50 -2.58 12.83
CA ARG A 23 -13.40 -1.62 12.19
C ARG A 23 -13.06 -0.16 12.54
N ILE A 24 -12.71 0.11 13.80
CA ILE A 24 -12.28 1.44 14.24
C ILE A 24 -10.97 1.84 13.55
N LEU A 25 -9.98 0.94 13.54
CA LEU A 25 -8.70 1.17 12.86
C LEU A 25 -8.88 1.41 11.37
N LEU A 26 -9.75 0.64 10.71
CA LEU A 26 -10.06 0.78 9.30
C LEU A 26 -10.65 2.16 9.00
N TYR A 27 -11.65 2.62 9.77
CA TYR A 27 -12.24 3.94 9.56
C TYR A 27 -11.25 5.07 9.83
N PHE A 28 -10.41 4.94 10.85
CA PHE A 28 -9.36 5.92 11.13
C PHE A 28 -8.34 5.98 9.99
N ALA A 29 -7.91 4.82 9.47
CA ALA A 29 -7.01 4.74 8.33
C ALA A 29 -7.64 5.33 7.06
N ILE A 30 -8.92 5.07 6.79
CA ILE A 30 -9.67 5.66 5.67
C ILE A 30 -9.75 7.19 5.82
N ALA A 31 -10.05 7.71 7.02
CA ALA A 31 -10.12 9.15 7.24
C ALA A 31 -8.76 9.83 6.98
N ASN A 32 -7.68 9.26 7.52
CA ASN A 32 -6.34 9.81 7.36
C ASN A 32 -5.84 9.73 5.90
N THR A 33 -5.98 8.56 5.28
CA THR A 33 -5.60 8.36 3.87
C THR A 33 -6.47 9.14 2.91
N GLY A 34 -7.76 9.33 3.22
CA GLY A 34 -8.68 10.15 2.45
C GLY A 34 -8.32 11.63 2.51
N PHE A 35 -8.01 12.16 3.69
CA PHE A 35 -7.58 13.55 3.83
C PHE A 35 -6.29 13.82 3.03
N ALA A 36 -5.25 12.99 3.19
CA ALA A 36 -4.01 13.12 2.44
C ALA A 36 -4.17 12.82 0.93
N GLY A 37 -4.95 11.79 0.57
CA GLY A 37 -5.16 11.38 -0.81
C GLY A 37 -6.01 12.38 -1.60
N LEU A 38 -7.08 12.92 -1.02
CA LEU A 38 -7.91 13.92 -1.70
C LEU A 38 -7.19 15.26 -1.84
N SER A 39 -6.39 15.65 -0.84
CA SER A 39 -5.52 16.83 -0.98
C SER A 39 -4.49 16.68 -2.09
N ALA A 40 -4.04 15.46 -2.40
CA ALA A 40 -3.16 15.20 -3.55
C ALA A 40 -3.76 15.65 -4.89
N ILE A 41 -5.07 15.46 -5.08
CA ILE A 41 -5.77 15.81 -6.33
C ILE A 41 -5.69 17.32 -6.59
N TYR A 42 -5.67 18.13 -5.53
CA TYR A 42 -5.51 19.58 -5.63
C TYR A 42 -4.03 20.00 -5.63
N TYR A 43 -3.25 19.45 -4.69
CA TYR A 43 -1.86 19.87 -4.46
C TYR A 43 -0.95 19.55 -5.64
N ILE A 44 -1.04 18.35 -6.25
CA ILE A 44 -0.13 17.96 -7.33
C ILE A 44 -0.28 18.87 -8.57
N PRO A 45 -1.49 19.11 -9.11
CA PRO A 45 -1.65 20.03 -10.24
C PRO A 45 -1.23 21.46 -9.91
N TRP A 46 -1.57 21.94 -8.70
CA TRP A 46 -1.18 23.27 -8.25
C TRP A 46 0.34 23.42 -8.15
N ALA A 47 1.02 22.44 -7.55
CA ALA A 47 2.45 22.47 -7.37
C ALA A 47 3.21 22.30 -8.70
N LEU A 48 2.68 21.50 -9.64
CA LEU A 48 3.22 21.40 -11.00
C LEU A 48 3.11 22.72 -11.77
N ARG A 49 1.97 23.42 -11.66
CA ARG A 49 1.74 24.70 -12.35
C ARG A 49 2.63 25.83 -11.81
N ASN A 50 2.93 25.82 -10.52
CA ASN A 50 3.69 26.87 -9.84
C ASN A 50 5.16 26.51 -9.66
N HIS A 51 5.67 25.51 -10.37
CA HIS A 51 7.07 25.06 -10.26
C HIS A 51 7.48 24.79 -8.80
N GLY A 52 6.67 24.04 -8.05
CA GLY A 52 6.89 23.81 -6.61
C GLY A 52 8.26 23.24 -6.25
N TRP A 53 8.94 22.60 -7.21
CA TRP A 53 10.32 22.15 -7.08
C TRP A 53 11.35 23.29 -6.95
N GLU A 54 11.03 24.51 -7.36
CA GLU A 54 11.89 25.70 -7.19
C GLU A 54 11.88 26.21 -5.74
N MET A 55 10.79 25.98 -5.00
CA MET A 55 10.66 26.40 -3.60
C MET A 55 11.26 25.38 -2.63
N ASP A 56 10.92 24.09 -2.80
CA ASP A 56 11.28 23.05 -1.83
C ASP A 56 12.45 22.16 -2.27
N GLY A 57 12.90 22.30 -3.52
CA GLY A 57 13.91 21.43 -4.13
C GLY A 57 13.29 20.22 -4.85
N MET A 58 13.91 19.83 -5.97
CA MET A 58 13.39 18.79 -6.87
C MET A 58 13.17 17.45 -6.17
N THR A 59 14.14 17.02 -5.36
CA THR A 59 14.05 15.73 -4.69
C THR A 59 12.92 15.69 -3.64
N TYR A 60 12.79 16.73 -2.84
CA TYR A 60 11.73 16.81 -1.83
C TYR A 60 10.35 16.86 -2.47
N PHE A 61 10.22 17.63 -3.56
CA PHE A 61 9.01 17.66 -4.38
C PHE A 61 8.63 16.26 -4.90
N CYS A 62 9.58 15.50 -5.47
CA CYS A 62 9.33 14.14 -5.95
C CYS A 62 8.91 13.17 -4.84
N TRP A 63 9.55 13.22 -3.67
CA TRP A 63 9.16 12.43 -2.50
C TRP A 63 7.74 12.74 -2.03
N ASN A 64 7.36 14.01 -1.97
CA ASN A 64 6.01 14.42 -1.60
C ASN A 64 4.97 13.95 -2.62
N CYS A 65 5.22 14.14 -3.92
CA CYS A 65 4.33 13.64 -4.96
C CYS A 65 4.13 12.12 -4.85
N MET A 66 5.22 11.37 -4.64
CA MET A 66 5.15 9.93 -4.43
C MET A 66 4.30 9.58 -3.19
N PHE A 67 4.52 10.24 -2.05
CA PHE A 67 3.73 10.04 -0.84
C PHE A 67 2.24 10.29 -1.06
N TYR A 68 1.89 11.42 -1.68
CA TYR A 68 0.51 11.80 -1.97
C TYR A 68 -0.20 10.80 -2.89
N VAL A 69 0.49 10.32 -3.93
CA VAL A 69 -0.02 9.29 -4.84
C VAL A 69 -0.26 7.97 -4.09
N ILE A 70 0.68 7.55 -3.23
CA ILE A 70 0.55 6.35 -2.41
C ILE A 70 -0.68 6.47 -1.48
N MET A 71 -0.85 7.62 -0.82
CA MET A 71 -1.98 7.85 0.09
C MET A 71 -3.33 7.79 -0.64
N LEU A 72 -3.41 8.32 -1.87
CA LEU A 72 -4.61 8.22 -2.70
C LEU A 72 -4.93 6.76 -3.05
N PHE A 73 -3.95 5.95 -3.45
CA PHE A 73 -4.18 4.53 -3.72
C PHE A 73 -4.56 3.75 -2.45
N CYS A 74 -3.90 4.02 -1.32
CA CYS A 74 -4.27 3.45 -0.03
C CYS A 74 -5.73 3.76 0.32
N PHE A 75 -6.17 5.01 0.15
CA PHE A 75 -7.56 5.40 0.38
C PHE A 75 -8.54 4.57 -0.46
N ILE A 76 -8.30 4.45 -1.77
CA ILE A 76 -9.16 3.69 -2.70
C ILE A 76 -9.25 2.21 -2.25
N ILE A 77 -8.13 1.60 -1.88
CA ILE A 77 -8.11 0.20 -1.46
C ILE A 77 -8.78 0.00 -0.10
N LEU A 78 -8.57 0.89 0.87
CA LEU A 78 -9.21 0.79 2.18
C LEU A 78 -10.74 0.98 2.07
N VAL A 79 -11.21 1.91 1.22
CA VAL A 79 -12.64 2.04 0.90
C VAL A 79 -13.17 0.75 0.29
N LYS A 80 -12.44 0.15 -0.65
CA LYS A 80 -12.82 -1.15 -1.25
C LYS A 80 -12.91 -2.26 -0.20
N ILE A 81 -12.00 -2.31 0.77
CA ILE A 81 -12.04 -3.28 1.88
C ILE A 81 -13.26 -3.03 2.77
N ALA A 82 -13.56 -1.76 3.10
CA ALA A 82 -14.73 -1.41 3.90
C ALA A 82 -16.05 -1.79 3.23
N VAL A 83 -16.17 -1.62 1.91
CA VAL A 83 -17.36 -1.98 1.14
C VAL A 83 -17.50 -3.48 0.95
N SER A 84 -16.41 -4.17 0.57
CA SER A 84 -16.44 -5.61 0.30
C SER A 84 -16.50 -6.47 1.57
N LYS A 85 -16.22 -5.89 2.74
CA LYS A 85 -16.04 -6.60 4.02
C LYS A 85 -15.01 -7.75 3.93
N ARG A 86 -14.10 -7.68 2.96
CA ARG A 86 -13.05 -8.69 2.74
C ARG A 86 -11.69 -8.05 3.04
N PRO A 87 -10.93 -8.60 4.02
CA PRO A 87 -9.66 -8.01 4.42
C PRO A 87 -8.60 -8.17 3.35
N PHE A 88 -8.57 -9.31 2.65
CA PHE A 88 -7.64 -9.53 1.55
C PHE A 88 -8.33 -9.34 0.20
N SER A 89 -7.61 -8.65 -0.70
CA SER A 89 -8.01 -8.52 -2.09
C SER A 89 -6.78 -8.54 -2.98
N GLY A 90 -6.92 -9.03 -4.21
CA GLY A 90 -5.83 -8.93 -5.21
C GLY A 90 -5.38 -7.48 -5.42
N ALA A 91 -6.26 -6.50 -5.23
CA ALA A 91 -5.92 -5.09 -5.34
C ALA A 91 -5.02 -4.60 -4.19
N LEU A 92 -5.22 -5.10 -2.96
CA LEU A 92 -4.33 -4.84 -1.83
C LEU A 92 -2.94 -5.46 -2.05
N VAL A 93 -2.90 -6.67 -2.61
CA VAL A 93 -1.65 -7.34 -3.00
C VAL A 93 -0.89 -6.48 -4.01
N THR A 94 -1.55 -6.07 -5.10
CA THR A 94 -0.96 -5.20 -6.13
C THR A 94 -0.50 -3.86 -5.56
N LEU A 95 -1.24 -3.29 -4.60
CA LEU A 95 -0.82 -2.06 -3.93
C LEU A 95 0.53 -2.23 -3.24
N PHE A 96 0.69 -3.25 -2.39
CA PHE A 96 1.94 -3.48 -1.68
C PHE A 96 3.12 -3.71 -2.62
N TYR A 97 2.92 -4.48 -3.70
CA TYR A 97 3.95 -4.61 -4.74
C TYR A 97 4.26 -3.28 -5.43
N GLY A 98 3.23 -2.55 -5.85
CA GLY A 98 3.40 -1.29 -6.58
C GLY A 98 4.11 -0.24 -5.74
N VAL A 99 3.67 -0.06 -4.50
CA VAL A 99 4.32 0.86 -3.55
C VAL A 99 5.74 0.41 -3.26
N GLY A 100 5.96 -0.89 -3.00
CA GLY A 100 7.30 -1.41 -2.76
C GLY A 100 8.27 -1.19 -3.94
N LEU A 101 7.81 -1.42 -5.17
CA LEU A 101 8.58 -1.13 -6.38
C LEU A 101 8.85 0.37 -6.54
N LEU A 102 7.85 1.22 -6.28
CA LEU A 102 8.04 2.68 -6.31
C LEU A 102 9.14 3.13 -5.35
N PHE A 103 9.18 2.60 -4.13
CA PHE A 103 10.24 2.88 -3.16
C PHE A 103 11.62 2.40 -3.64
N ILE A 104 11.73 1.20 -4.21
CA ILE A 104 12.98 0.69 -4.78
C ILE A 104 13.45 1.53 -5.97
N THR A 105 12.54 1.96 -6.84
CA THR A 105 12.92 2.81 -7.98
C THR A 105 13.27 4.22 -7.52
N GLY A 106 12.51 4.78 -6.58
CA GLY A 106 12.77 6.11 -6.02
C GLY A 106 14.11 6.16 -5.29
N SER A 107 14.48 5.08 -4.59
CA SER A 107 15.77 4.99 -3.90
C SER A 107 16.98 4.99 -4.82
N ALA A 108 16.82 4.60 -6.10
CA ALA A 108 17.88 4.65 -7.11
C ALA A 108 17.87 5.97 -7.89
N ILE A 109 16.69 6.52 -8.18
CA ILE A 109 16.55 7.70 -9.04
C ILE A 109 16.76 9.00 -8.25
N PHE A 110 16.16 9.12 -7.07
CA PHE A 110 16.10 10.40 -6.35
C PHE A 110 17.45 10.86 -5.78
N PRO A 111 18.39 9.98 -5.40
CA PRO A 111 19.75 10.40 -5.04
C PRO A 111 20.50 11.09 -6.19
N SER A 112 20.12 10.83 -7.45
CA SER A 112 20.72 11.47 -8.62
C SER A 112 20.12 12.85 -8.93
N LEU A 113 19.07 13.28 -8.21
CA LEU A 113 18.41 14.57 -8.41
C LEU A 113 19.14 15.70 -7.66
N PRO A 114 19.15 16.91 -8.23
CA PRO A 114 19.78 18.08 -7.60
C PRO A 114 19.05 18.44 -6.30
N GLY A 115 19.82 18.72 -5.25
CA GLY A 115 19.30 19.06 -3.93
C GLY A 115 19.00 17.87 -3.03
N TYR A 116 19.46 16.66 -3.38
CA TYR A 116 19.43 15.52 -2.46
C TYR A 116 20.39 15.74 -1.28
N THR A 117 19.84 16.00 -0.09
CA THR A 117 20.58 16.35 1.12
C THR A 117 20.55 15.25 2.20
N GLN A 118 20.02 14.08 1.88
CA GLN A 118 19.76 13.01 2.84
C GLN A 118 20.72 11.82 2.64
N PRO A 119 21.94 11.81 3.20
CA PRO A 119 22.88 10.71 3.00
C PRO A 119 22.55 9.56 3.96
N HIS A 120 21.42 8.89 3.76
CA HIS A 120 21.03 7.76 4.59
C HIS A 120 21.59 6.46 4.00
N MET A 121 22.88 6.23 4.24
CA MET A 121 23.64 5.07 3.76
C MET A 121 23.61 4.92 2.24
N LEU A 122 24.35 5.79 1.56
CA LEU A 122 24.64 5.63 0.13
C LEU A 122 25.52 4.39 -0.06
N SER A 123 24.99 3.32 -0.67
CA SER A 123 25.81 2.23 -1.17
C SER A 123 26.25 2.57 -2.59
N GLY A 124 27.50 2.99 -2.73
CA GLY A 124 28.12 3.29 -4.03
C GLY A 124 28.88 2.08 -4.55
N VAL A 125 28.60 1.68 -5.80
CA VAL A 125 29.56 0.87 -6.57
C VAL A 125 30.56 1.85 -7.17
N GLU A 126 31.87 1.57 -7.07
CA GLU A 126 32.92 2.36 -7.74
C GLU A 126 32.53 2.57 -9.22
N GLY A 127 32.09 3.79 -9.57
CA GLY A 127 31.46 4.07 -10.86
C GLY A 127 30.25 5.02 -10.85
N GLY A 128 29.76 5.46 -9.69
CA GLY A 128 28.84 6.62 -9.59
C GLY A 128 27.34 6.29 -9.49
N PHE A 129 26.96 5.05 -9.24
CA PHE A 129 25.57 4.70 -8.91
C PHE A 129 25.37 4.72 -7.40
N TYR A 130 24.40 5.50 -6.92
CA TYR A 130 24.09 5.66 -5.51
C TYR A 130 22.65 5.24 -5.22
N ILE A 131 22.49 4.34 -4.25
CA ILE A 131 21.17 3.92 -3.76
C ILE A 131 20.99 4.43 -2.33
N ASP A 132 19.85 5.07 -2.07
CA ASP A 132 19.39 5.38 -0.72
C ASP A 132 18.85 4.10 -0.06
N MET A 133 19.58 3.59 0.94
CA MET A 133 19.29 2.28 1.50
C MET A 133 18.00 2.25 2.33
N ILE A 134 17.57 3.36 2.92
CA ILE A 134 16.33 3.38 3.73
C ILE A 134 15.08 3.11 2.88
N PRO A 135 14.74 3.92 1.85
CA PRO A 135 13.61 3.66 0.99
C PRO A 135 13.77 2.34 0.22
N PHE A 136 14.99 1.95 -0.14
CA PHE A 136 15.23 0.65 -0.74
C PHE A 136 14.78 -0.50 0.16
N MET A 137 15.22 -0.50 1.42
CA MET A 137 14.85 -1.53 2.40
C MET A 137 13.35 -1.49 2.72
N ALA A 138 12.76 -0.31 2.86
CA ALA A 138 11.31 -0.16 3.02
C ALA A 138 10.55 -0.77 1.83
N GLY A 139 11.02 -0.51 0.61
CA GLY A 139 10.44 -1.08 -0.60
C GLY A 139 10.56 -2.60 -0.66
N LEU A 140 11.70 -3.18 -0.31
CA LEU A 140 11.89 -4.63 -0.22
C LEU A 140 10.92 -5.28 0.78
N VAL A 141 10.77 -4.68 1.96
CA VAL A 141 9.84 -5.16 3.00
C VAL A 141 8.40 -5.10 2.50
N LEU A 142 8.00 -4.03 1.80
CA LEU A 142 6.66 -3.91 1.22
C LEU A 142 6.40 -4.93 0.11
N VAL A 143 7.37 -5.20 -0.76
CA VAL A 143 7.28 -6.26 -1.78
C VAL A 143 7.13 -7.63 -1.11
N LEU A 144 7.89 -7.90 -0.05
CA LEU A 144 7.78 -9.14 0.72
C LEU A 144 6.39 -9.26 1.38
N PHE A 145 5.89 -8.20 2.00
CA PHE A 145 4.52 -8.18 2.52
C PHE A 145 3.48 -8.40 1.43
N GLY A 146 3.67 -7.84 0.23
CA GLY A 146 2.84 -8.14 -0.94
C GLY A 146 2.81 -9.63 -1.29
N ARG A 147 3.95 -10.34 -1.20
CA ARG A 147 4.02 -11.81 -1.35
C ARG A 147 3.23 -12.52 -0.25
N ILE A 148 3.38 -12.12 1.01
CA ILE A 148 2.69 -12.74 2.15
C ILE A 148 1.17 -12.53 2.03
N LEU A 149 0.74 -11.31 1.71
CA LEU A 149 -0.67 -10.96 1.49
C LEU A 149 -1.29 -11.75 0.33
N ARG A 150 -0.49 -12.10 -0.69
CA ARG A 150 -0.94 -12.96 -1.78
C ARG A 150 -1.32 -14.35 -1.28
N TYR A 151 -0.49 -14.98 -0.45
CA TYR A 151 -0.85 -16.24 0.18
C TYR A 151 -2.11 -16.10 1.04
N GLY A 152 -2.21 -15.04 1.85
CA GLY A 152 -3.43 -14.75 2.63
C GLY A 152 -4.68 -14.60 1.77
N PHE A 153 -4.57 -13.98 0.60
CA PHE A 153 -5.67 -13.86 -0.36
C PHE A 153 -6.04 -15.18 -1.04
N GLU A 154 -5.05 -16.02 -1.37
CA GLU A 154 -5.26 -17.36 -1.93
C GLU A 154 -5.97 -18.26 -0.91
N TYR A 155 -5.53 -18.27 0.35
CA TYR A 155 -6.22 -18.98 1.44
C TYR A 155 -7.66 -18.47 1.67
N GLN A 156 -7.87 -17.14 1.63
CA GLN A 156 -9.21 -16.59 1.78
C GLN A 156 -10.13 -17.07 0.64
N LYS A 157 -9.63 -17.18 -0.60
CA LYS A 157 -10.40 -17.72 -1.73
C LYS A 157 -10.71 -19.21 -1.57
N GLU A 158 -9.76 -20.00 -1.13
CA GLU A 158 -9.94 -21.44 -0.93
C GLU A 158 -11.02 -21.69 0.14
N MET A 159 -10.94 -20.98 1.27
CA MET A 159 -11.97 -21.04 2.32
C MET A 159 -13.35 -20.61 1.80
N ASP A 160 -13.42 -19.51 1.03
CA ASP A 160 -14.66 -19.02 0.41
C ASP A 160 -15.22 -19.99 -0.65
N SER A 161 -14.43 -20.96 -1.15
CA SER A 161 -14.87 -21.95 -2.15
C SER A 161 -15.34 -23.27 -1.56
N ILE A 162 -14.93 -23.55 -0.32
CA ILE A 162 -15.33 -24.75 0.44
C ILE A 162 -16.63 -24.48 1.22
N LEU A 163 -16.88 -23.22 1.58
CA LEU A 163 -18.11 -22.71 2.20
C LEU A 163 -19.16 -22.32 1.15
#